data_AF-A0A7Y5EYW3-F1
#
_entry.id   AF-A0A7Y5EYW3-F1
#
_cell.length_a   1.000
_cell.length_b   1.000
_cell.length_c   1.000
_cell.angle_alpha   90.00
_cell.angle_beta   90.00
_cell.angle_gamma   90.00
#
_symmetry.space_group_name_H-M   'P 1'
#
loop_
_entity.id
_entity.type
_entity.pdbx_description
1 polymer ?
#
loop_
_entity_poly.entity_id
_entity_poly.type
_entity_poly.pdbx_seq_one_letter_code
_entity_poly.pdbx_strand_id
1 'polypeptide(L)'
;MNKIIFITFLLNCILNSRIFSQENEITLPFPDLVNEVKKEESQKNEILSDDFQNELKKIEANEKAKINQAKNNDTNKEPSPQKSEEKKSANLPNTQEKSNLKKLKKKSSKGSENSIDESEPSYERGTIQLQRGKIENSKLEFKDSVSKEKEFSFKSKLEEIRILALEKKIEEAKNLAQNLENPDEKFQALFELARSLDNNSETSKEDSVSIYMTIITESPKTEKIRQRSLWSISHLLYRVSDFQTSLYFLSDIIKNHKDSEYYKNALYLCGKIYEKPWNGKDIEKSKRFFSAYINTKLKDNFLNSDYSKEANEKIQDTF
;
A
#
# COMPACT_ATOMS: atom_id res chain seq x y z
N MET A 1 -10.40 -28.92 55.10
CA MET A 1 -9.41 -27.81 55.27
C MET A 1 -8.83 -27.27 53.95
N ASN A 2 -9.21 -27.76 52.76
CA ASN A 2 -8.58 -27.34 51.49
C ASN A 2 -9.28 -26.21 50.72
N LYS A 3 -10.42 -25.70 51.20
CA LYS A 3 -11.17 -24.62 50.51
C LYS A 3 -10.75 -23.20 50.91
N ILE A 4 -10.11 -23.04 52.06
CA ILE A 4 -9.68 -21.72 52.58
C ILE A 4 -8.37 -21.25 51.89
N ILE A 5 -7.53 -22.19 51.46
CA ILE A 5 -6.23 -21.89 50.81
C ILE A 5 -6.41 -21.37 49.37
N PHE A 6 -7.53 -21.68 48.71
CA PHE A 6 -7.76 -21.23 47.32
C PHE A 6 -8.24 -19.77 47.25
N ILE A 7 -8.88 -19.26 48.29
CA ILE A 7 -9.39 -17.88 48.34
C ILE A 7 -8.27 -16.88 48.64
N THR A 8 -7.25 -17.26 49.42
CA THR A 8 -6.09 -16.40 49.69
C THR A 8 -5.16 -16.25 48.48
N PHE A 9 -5.15 -17.20 47.55
CA PHE A 9 -4.35 -17.09 46.33
C PHE A 9 -4.96 -16.12 45.29
N LEU A 10 -6.29 -16.11 45.17
CA LEU A 10 -7.00 -15.20 44.25
C LEU A 10 -7.00 -13.73 44.71
N LEU A 11 -6.98 -13.48 46.02
CA LEU A 11 -6.93 -12.10 46.54
C LEU A 11 -5.56 -11.43 46.36
N ASN A 12 -4.48 -12.22 46.23
CA ASN A 12 -3.12 -11.69 46.07
C ASN A 12 -2.78 -11.27 44.63
N CYS A 13 -3.57 -11.68 43.63
CA CYS A 13 -3.40 -11.26 42.25
C CYS A 13 -4.01 -9.87 41.95
N ILE A 14 -4.96 -9.39 42.77
CA ILE A 14 -5.65 -8.12 42.53
C ILE A 14 -4.91 -6.94 43.21
N LEU A 15 -4.06 -7.21 44.19
CA LEU A 15 -3.35 -6.17 44.96
C LEU A 15 -1.95 -5.81 44.43
N ASN A 16 -1.42 -6.53 43.42
CA ASN A 16 -0.09 -6.30 42.84
C ASN A 16 -0.09 -5.54 41.50
N SER A 17 -1.21 -4.93 41.10
CA SER A 17 -1.29 -4.11 39.87
C SER A 17 -1.07 -2.61 40.10
N ARG A 18 -0.49 -2.21 41.23
CA ARG A 18 -0.06 -0.82 41.46
C ARG A 18 1.43 -0.73 41.73
N ILE A 19 2.03 0.29 41.13
CA ILE A 19 3.42 0.75 41.18
C ILE A 19 4.28 0.24 40.01
N PHE A 20 4.23 0.97 38.88
CA PHE A 20 5.40 1.68 38.33
C PHE A 20 4.98 2.60 37.18
N SER A 21 4.34 3.74 37.48
CA SER A 21 4.36 4.90 36.57
C SER A 21 5.48 5.80 37.06
N GLN A 22 6.64 5.72 36.42
CA GLN A 22 7.63 6.79 36.50
C GLN A 22 7.10 7.97 35.69
N GLU A 23 6.66 9.00 36.41
CA GLU A 23 6.47 10.34 35.88
C GLU A 23 7.84 10.90 35.50
N ASN A 24 8.29 10.62 34.28
CA ASN A 24 9.25 11.50 33.62
C ASN A 24 8.45 12.67 33.06
N GLU A 25 8.23 13.69 33.89
CA GLU A 25 7.88 15.02 33.42
C GLU A 25 9.00 15.50 32.48
N ILE A 26 8.76 15.33 31.18
CA ILE A 26 9.53 16.01 30.15
C ILE A 26 9.06 17.46 30.19
N THR A 27 9.78 18.28 30.97
CA THR A 27 9.67 19.73 30.92
C THR A 27 10.18 20.17 29.55
N LEU A 28 9.25 20.48 28.64
CA LEU A 28 9.58 21.15 27.39
C LEU A 28 10.01 22.58 27.72
N PRO A 29 11.18 23.06 27.26
CA PRO A 29 11.55 24.46 27.39
C PRO A 29 10.71 25.25 26.38
N PHE A 30 9.59 25.81 26.83
CA PHE A 30 8.94 26.90 26.12
C PHE A 30 9.74 28.18 26.40
N PRO A 31 10.35 28.82 25.39
CA PRO A 31 10.84 30.18 25.57
C PRO A 31 9.64 31.12 25.68
N ASP A 32 9.63 31.91 26.76
CA ASP A 32 8.71 33.03 26.98
C ASP A 32 8.67 33.94 25.74
N LEU A 33 7.51 34.00 25.09
CA LEU A 33 7.22 35.00 24.06
C LEU A 33 6.77 36.29 24.75
N VAL A 34 7.74 37.13 25.10
CA VAL A 34 7.53 38.54 25.37
C VAL A 34 8.17 39.34 24.24
N ASN A 35 7.30 40.08 23.53
CA ASN A 35 7.58 41.25 22.69
C ASN A 35 8.45 41.06 21.42
N GLU A 36 7.80 41.12 20.25
CA GLU A 36 7.89 42.32 19.40
C GLU A 36 6.87 42.26 18.25
N VAL A 37 5.89 43.15 18.31
CA VAL A 37 5.04 43.55 17.19
C VAL A 37 5.76 44.66 16.44
N LYS A 38 6.10 44.42 15.17
CA LYS A 38 5.94 45.38 14.05
C LYS A 38 6.43 44.81 12.71
N LYS A 39 5.49 44.78 11.75
CA LYS A 39 5.59 45.00 10.28
C LYS A 39 6.51 44.03 9.49
N GLU A 40 6.13 43.49 8.34
CA GLU A 40 5.49 44.15 7.20
C GLU A 40 4.90 43.12 6.22
N GLU A 41 3.85 43.54 5.51
CA GLU A 41 3.21 42.82 4.40
C GLU A 41 4.14 42.69 3.19
N SER A 42 4.28 41.48 2.64
CA SER A 42 4.20 41.18 1.19
C SER A 42 4.66 39.74 0.93
N GLN A 43 3.72 38.85 0.60
CA GLN A 43 3.84 37.78 -0.42
C GLN A 43 2.60 36.86 -0.39
N LYS A 44 1.64 37.15 -1.26
CA LYS A 44 0.61 36.19 -1.67
C LYS A 44 1.20 35.27 -2.73
N ASN A 45 1.69 34.11 -2.28
CA ASN A 45 1.62 32.78 -2.95
C ASN A 45 2.67 31.78 -2.39
N GLU A 46 2.83 31.72 -1.06
CA GLU A 46 3.51 30.61 -0.36
C GLU A 46 2.68 30.09 0.81
N ILE A 47 1.38 29.86 0.61
CA ILE A 47 0.52 29.29 1.67
C ILE A 47 0.62 27.75 1.63
N LEU A 48 1.83 27.21 1.76
CA LEU A 48 2.07 25.85 2.28
C LEU A 48 3.55 25.55 2.62
N SER A 49 4.44 26.54 2.64
CA SER A 49 5.88 26.23 2.66
C SER A 49 6.42 25.97 4.07
N ASP A 50 6.31 26.92 5.01
CA ASP A 50 7.29 26.89 6.11
C ASP A 50 6.77 26.19 7.37
N ASP A 51 5.52 26.41 7.76
CA ASP A 51 4.94 25.74 8.94
C ASP A 51 4.82 24.22 8.72
N PHE A 52 4.38 23.80 7.53
CA PHE A 52 4.24 22.39 7.18
C PHE A 52 5.63 21.72 7.07
N GLN A 53 6.62 22.38 6.46
CA GLN A 53 7.98 21.83 6.37
C GLN A 53 8.66 21.71 7.74
N ASN A 54 8.45 22.68 8.64
CA ASN A 54 9.01 22.66 9.99
C ASN A 54 8.39 21.57 10.87
N GLU A 55 7.10 21.29 10.70
CA GLU A 55 6.43 20.21 11.42
C GLU A 55 6.79 18.82 10.87
N LEU A 56 7.01 18.70 9.55
CA LEU A 56 7.47 17.45 8.92
C LEU A 56 8.90 17.09 9.30
N LYS A 57 9.78 18.08 9.46
CA LYS A 57 11.13 17.86 10.00
C LYS A 57 11.07 17.26 11.42
N LYS A 58 10.05 17.62 12.21
CA LYS A 58 9.82 17.04 13.56
C LYS A 58 9.28 15.61 13.48
N ILE A 59 8.41 15.29 12.53
CA ILE A 59 7.90 13.91 12.32
C ILE A 59 9.00 12.98 11.81
N GLU A 60 9.78 13.41 10.80
CA GLU A 60 10.93 12.66 10.26
C GLU A 60 12.01 12.39 11.32
N ALA A 61 12.23 13.33 12.25
CA ALA A 61 13.19 13.16 13.35
C ALA A 61 12.73 12.08 14.35
N ASN A 62 11.42 11.99 14.63
CA ASN A 62 10.86 11.02 15.57
C ASN A 62 10.77 9.59 14.99
N GLU A 63 10.59 9.42 13.68
CA GLU A 63 10.58 8.08 13.05
C GLU A 63 11.97 7.51 12.81
N LYS A 64 12.96 8.32 12.42
CA LYS A 64 14.35 7.86 12.27
C LYS A 64 14.94 7.34 13.59
N ALA A 65 14.44 7.82 14.73
CA ALA A 65 14.80 7.31 16.05
C ALA A 65 14.22 5.92 16.35
N LYS A 66 13.04 5.56 15.81
CA LYS A 66 12.40 4.24 16.00
C LYS A 66 12.99 3.17 15.08
N ILE A 67 13.44 3.53 13.87
CA ILE A 67 13.94 2.59 12.86
C ILE A 67 15.36 2.07 13.18
N ASN A 68 16.16 2.82 13.94
CA ASN A 68 17.53 2.42 14.30
C ASN A 68 17.63 1.39 15.43
N GLN A 69 16.52 1.03 16.09
CA GLN A 69 16.52 -0.03 17.10
C GLN A 69 16.25 -1.44 16.52
N ALA A 70 15.92 -1.57 15.24
CA ALA A 70 15.58 -2.85 14.61
C ALA A 70 16.68 -3.45 13.70
N LYS A 71 17.90 -2.87 13.67
CA LYS A 71 18.96 -3.27 12.71
C LYS A 71 20.24 -3.89 13.28
N ASN A 72 20.29 -4.18 14.58
CA ASN A 72 21.43 -4.90 15.15
C ASN A 72 21.00 -6.31 15.56
N ASN A 73 21.08 -7.25 14.61
CA ASN A 73 21.46 -8.65 14.80
C ASN A 73 21.23 -9.41 13.49
N ASP A 74 22.28 -9.54 12.66
CA ASP A 74 22.83 -10.84 12.26
C ASP A 74 23.87 -10.66 11.15
N THR A 75 25.05 -11.26 11.35
CA THR A 75 26.10 -11.34 10.34
C THR A 75 26.75 -12.71 10.39
N ASN A 76 27.04 -13.24 9.19
CA ASN A 76 27.89 -14.39 8.83
C ASN A 76 27.18 -15.77 8.83
N LYS A 77 27.37 -16.65 7.83
CA LYS A 77 28.49 -16.81 6.88
C LYS A 77 28.09 -17.74 5.72
N GLU A 78 28.56 -17.42 4.52
CA GLU A 78 28.77 -18.31 3.36
C GLU A 78 29.86 -19.38 3.67
N PRO A 79 30.03 -20.50 2.91
CA PRO A 79 30.36 -20.46 1.46
C PRO A 79 29.84 -21.62 0.56
N SER A 80 29.90 -21.40 -0.76
CA SER A 80 29.85 -22.39 -1.86
C SER A 80 31.27 -22.97 -2.15
N PRO A 81 31.62 -23.66 -3.28
CA PRO A 81 30.88 -24.24 -4.44
C PRO A 81 31.42 -25.62 -4.97
N GLN A 82 30.74 -26.23 -5.97
CA GLN A 82 31.28 -27.06 -7.10
C GLN A 82 30.08 -27.66 -7.90
N LYS A 83 29.79 -27.36 -9.18
CA LYS A 83 30.44 -27.57 -10.51
C LYS A 83 30.45 -29.03 -11.02
N SER A 84 29.64 -29.33 -12.04
CA SER A 84 29.99 -30.25 -13.15
C SER A 84 28.99 -30.17 -14.33
N GLU A 85 29.54 -30.35 -15.53
CA GLU A 85 28.99 -30.21 -16.89
C GLU A 85 28.38 -31.52 -17.45
N GLU A 86 27.50 -31.42 -18.46
CA GLU A 86 27.41 -32.21 -19.74
C GLU A 86 25.98 -32.07 -20.34
N LYS A 87 25.74 -31.45 -21.51
CA LYS A 87 25.99 -31.78 -22.94
C LYS A 87 24.87 -32.58 -23.65
N LYS A 88 24.52 -32.08 -24.86
CA LYS A 88 23.82 -32.68 -26.03
C LYS A 88 22.27 -32.66 -25.99
N SER A 89 21.50 -32.44 -27.07
CA SER A 89 21.73 -32.21 -28.52
C SER A 89 20.40 -31.83 -29.21
N ALA A 90 20.47 -30.93 -30.20
CA ALA A 90 19.72 -30.78 -31.46
C ALA A 90 18.23 -31.23 -31.61
N ASN A 91 17.34 -30.34 -32.09
CA ASN A 91 16.93 -30.21 -33.51
C ASN A 91 15.76 -29.22 -33.73
N LEU A 92 15.89 -28.38 -34.77
CA LEU A 92 14.82 -27.69 -35.53
C LEU A 92 14.06 -28.71 -36.42
N PRO A 93 12.94 -28.42 -37.15
CA PRO A 93 12.55 -27.11 -37.71
C PRO A 93 11.03 -26.74 -37.77
N ASN A 94 10.78 -25.42 -37.78
CA ASN A 94 9.99 -24.65 -38.77
C ASN A 94 8.60 -25.15 -39.22
N THR A 95 7.53 -24.37 -39.00
CA THR A 95 6.56 -24.02 -40.05
C THR A 95 5.80 -22.74 -39.72
N GLN A 96 5.70 -21.85 -40.71
CA GLN A 96 4.90 -20.64 -40.79
C GLN A 96 3.41 -20.99 -40.91
N GLU A 97 2.48 -20.17 -40.38
CA GLU A 97 1.45 -19.51 -41.20
C GLU A 97 0.48 -18.62 -40.42
N LYS A 98 -0.08 -17.67 -41.17
CA LYS A 98 -0.85 -16.49 -40.82
C LYS A 98 -2.33 -16.82 -40.59
N SER A 99 -3.01 -16.06 -39.71
CA SER A 99 -4.41 -15.63 -39.94
C SER A 99 -4.74 -14.45 -39.01
N ASN A 100 -4.98 -13.25 -39.55
CA ASN A 100 -6.27 -12.69 -39.96
C ASN A 100 -7.34 -12.59 -38.85
N LEU A 101 -7.36 -11.43 -38.18
CA LEU A 101 -8.47 -10.91 -37.39
C LEU A 101 -9.76 -10.82 -38.23
N LYS A 102 -10.84 -11.48 -37.79
CA LYS A 102 -12.22 -11.06 -38.08
C LYS A 102 -13.15 -11.37 -36.90
N LYS A 103 -13.43 -10.32 -36.11
CA LYS A 103 -14.69 -9.93 -35.44
C LYS A 103 -15.67 -11.05 -35.06
N LEU A 104 -15.74 -11.37 -33.78
CA LEU A 104 -16.90 -12.02 -33.14
C LEU A 104 -17.87 -10.95 -32.61
N LYS A 105 -19.08 -10.92 -33.19
CA LYS A 105 -20.27 -10.27 -32.61
C LYS A 105 -20.98 -11.28 -31.70
N LYS A 106 -21.32 -10.81 -30.50
CA LYS A 106 -22.19 -11.42 -29.49
C LYS A 106 -23.44 -12.09 -30.08
N LYS A 107 -23.74 -13.30 -29.60
CA LYS A 107 -25.12 -13.72 -29.34
C LYS A 107 -25.16 -14.66 -28.14
N SER A 108 -25.85 -14.19 -27.11
CA SER A 108 -26.22 -14.90 -25.89
C SER A 108 -27.10 -16.11 -26.19
N SER A 109 -26.76 -17.27 -25.63
CA SER A 109 -27.73 -18.35 -25.38
C SER A 109 -27.56 -18.91 -23.97
N LYS A 110 -28.71 -18.94 -23.31
CA LYS A 110 -29.02 -19.36 -21.96
C LYS A 110 -28.95 -20.89 -21.91
N GLY A 111 -28.07 -21.45 -21.08
CA GLY A 111 -28.03 -22.89 -20.73
C GLY A 111 -26.82 -23.68 -21.26
N SER A 112 -25.67 -23.59 -20.59
CA SER A 112 -24.72 -24.72 -20.48
C SER A 112 -23.92 -24.60 -19.17
N GLU A 113 -24.50 -25.13 -18.11
CA GLU A 113 -23.80 -25.41 -16.87
C GLU A 113 -22.92 -26.64 -17.12
N ASN A 114 -21.73 -26.47 -17.74
CA ASN A 114 -20.49 -27.26 -17.49
C ASN A 114 -19.46 -27.30 -18.62
N SER A 115 -19.71 -26.82 -19.84
CA SER A 115 -18.66 -26.80 -20.87
C SER A 115 -17.87 -25.49 -20.80
N ILE A 116 -16.67 -25.52 -20.24
CA ILE A 116 -15.67 -24.48 -20.52
C ILE A 116 -15.28 -24.69 -21.98
N ASP A 117 -15.34 -23.64 -22.79
CA ASP A 117 -14.96 -23.73 -24.20
C ASP A 117 -13.45 -23.95 -24.27
N GLU A 118 -13.03 -25.16 -24.68
CA GLU A 118 -11.62 -25.52 -24.80
C GLU A 118 -10.88 -24.70 -25.87
N SER A 119 -11.62 -23.99 -26.74
CA SER A 119 -11.05 -23.09 -27.75
C SER A 119 -10.62 -21.73 -27.19
N GLU A 120 -11.03 -21.37 -25.97
CA GLU A 120 -10.57 -20.15 -25.31
C GLU A 120 -9.11 -20.28 -24.83
N PRO A 121 -8.32 -19.19 -24.87
CA PRO A 121 -6.97 -19.13 -24.29
C PRO A 121 -6.95 -19.59 -22.83
N SER A 122 -5.88 -20.27 -22.42
CA SER A 122 -5.71 -20.80 -21.07
C SER A 122 -5.86 -19.69 -20.01
N TYR A 123 -5.40 -18.45 -20.28
CA TYR A 123 -5.64 -17.33 -19.37
C TYR A 123 -7.13 -17.07 -19.14
N GLU A 124 -7.93 -16.99 -20.21
CA GLU A 124 -9.35 -16.69 -20.14
C GLU A 124 -10.10 -17.81 -19.40
N ARG A 125 -9.79 -19.08 -19.71
CA ARG A 125 -10.34 -20.23 -18.98
C ARG A 125 -10.01 -20.16 -17.49
N GLY A 126 -8.77 -19.81 -17.13
CA GLY A 126 -8.35 -19.60 -15.75
C GLY A 126 -9.18 -18.53 -15.04
N THR A 127 -9.42 -17.38 -15.70
CA THR A 127 -10.25 -16.32 -15.12
C THR A 127 -11.70 -16.73 -14.90
N ILE A 128 -12.30 -17.47 -15.85
CA ILE A 128 -13.67 -17.98 -15.73
C ILE A 128 -13.77 -18.98 -14.58
N GLN A 129 -12.78 -19.86 -14.42
CA GLN A 129 -12.74 -20.83 -13.33
C GLN A 129 -12.58 -20.15 -11.98
N LEU A 130 -11.74 -19.11 -11.89
CA LEU A 130 -11.57 -18.31 -10.68
C LEU A 130 -12.88 -17.61 -10.27
N GLN A 131 -13.60 -17.02 -11.23
CA GLN A 131 -14.92 -16.41 -10.99
C GLN A 131 -15.97 -17.41 -10.48
N ARG A 132 -15.82 -18.69 -10.86
CA ARG A 132 -16.67 -19.80 -10.39
C ARG A 132 -16.21 -20.40 -9.06
N GLY A 133 -15.18 -19.84 -8.42
CA GLY A 133 -14.62 -20.34 -7.17
C GLY A 133 -13.81 -21.62 -7.31
N LYS A 134 -13.48 -22.06 -8.54
CA LYS A 134 -12.67 -23.26 -8.80
C LYS A 134 -11.18 -22.90 -8.78
N ILE A 135 -10.68 -22.58 -7.59
CA ILE A 135 -9.32 -22.05 -7.38
C ILE A 135 -8.24 -22.99 -7.94
N GLU A 136 -8.29 -24.28 -7.60
CA GLU A 136 -7.27 -25.25 -8.05
C GLU A 136 -7.21 -25.39 -9.58
N ASN A 137 -8.37 -25.45 -10.24
CA ASN A 137 -8.39 -25.53 -11.70
C ASN A 137 -7.84 -24.23 -12.30
N SER A 138 -8.20 -23.06 -11.76
CA SER A 138 -7.72 -21.78 -12.27
C SER A 138 -6.19 -21.66 -12.19
N LYS A 139 -5.56 -22.19 -11.14
CA LYS A 139 -4.10 -22.25 -11.04
C LYS A 139 -3.46 -23.08 -12.16
N LEU A 140 -4.06 -24.23 -12.50
CA LEU A 140 -3.55 -25.07 -13.58
C LEU A 140 -3.62 -24.35 -14.93
N GLU A 141 -4.72 -23.68 -15.21
CA GLU A 141 -4.89 -22.89 -16.43
C GLU A 141 -3.92 -21.69 -16.50
N PHE A 142 -3.69 -20.99 -15.39
CA PHE A 142 -2.72 -19.91 -15.34
C PHE A 142 -1.29 -20.41 -15.55
N LYS A 143 -0.91 -21.54 -14.94
CA LYS A 143 0.39 -22.18 -15.18
C LYS A 143 0.56 -22.59 -16.64
N ASP A 144 -0.50 -23.12 -17.24
CA ASP A 144 -0.51 -23.48 -18.66
C ASP A 144 -0.31 -22.24 -19.55
N SER A 145 -1.04 -21.16 -19.26
CA SER A 145 -0.92 -19.87 -19.94
C SER A 145 0.49 -19.27 -19.83
N VAL A 146 1.15 -19.35 -18.66
CA VAL A 146 2.54 -18.89 -18.50
C VAL A 146 3.48 -19.56 -19.49
N SER A 147 3.26 -20.85 -19.79
CA SER A 147 4.11 -21.64 -20.69
C SER A 147 3.76 -21.51 -22.17
N LYS A 148 2.47 -21.39 -22.52
CA LYS A 148 1.96 -21.40 -23.90
C LYS A 148 1.72 -20.01 -24.48
N GLU A 149 1.39 -19.04 -23.64
CA GLU A 149 0.87 -17.74 -24.04
C GLU A 149 1.78 -16.60 -23.55
N LYS A 150 2.80 -16.26 -24.34
CA LYS A 150 3.76 -15.21 -23.97
C LYS A 150 3.09 -13.87 -23.63
N GLU A 151 2.03 -13.50 -24.34
CA GLU A 151 1.30 -12.25 -24.11
C GLU A 151 0.57 -12.22 -22.76
N PHE A 152 0.07 -13.38 -22.30
CA PHE A 152 -0.65 -13.49 -21.03
C PHE A 152 0.25 -13.96 -19.88
N SER A 153 1.51 -14.32 -20.15
CA SER A 153 2.42 -14.88 -19.15
C SER A 153 2.53 -14.03 -17.89
N PHE A 154 2.76 -12.72 -18.02
CA PHE A 154 2.82 -11.83 -16.85
C PHE A 154 1.46 -11.70 -16.14
N LYS A 155 0.36 -11.59 -16.90
CA LYS A 155 -1.00 -11.51 -16.33
C LYS A 155 -1.36 -12.78 -15.54
N SER A 156 -1.02 -13.95 -16.07
CA SER A 156 -1.21 -15.24 -15.42
C SER A 156 -0.40 -15.34 -14.12
N LYS A 157 0.86 -14.87 -14.12
CA LYS A 157 1.67 -14.77 -12.88
C LYS A 157 1.04 -13.83 -11.85
N LEU A 158 0.46 -12.70 -12.27
CA LEU A 158 -0.26 -11.80 -11.36
C LEU A 158 -1.48 -12.49 -10.74
N GLU A 159 -2.28 -13.23 -11.52
CA GLU A 159 -3.41 -13.97 -10.96
C GLU A 159 -2.95 -15.08 -10.00
N GLU A 160 -1.85 -15.77 -10.31
CA GLU A 160 -1.25 -16.77 -9.40
C GLU A 160 -0.84 -16.13 -8.06
N ILE A 161 -0.21 -14.96 -8.08
CA ILE A 161 0.12 -14.19 -6.86
C ILE A 161 -1.13 -13.83 -6.05
N ARG A 162 -2.20 -13.36 -6.72
CA ARG A 162 -3.45 -13.01 -6.04
C ARG A 162 -4.10 -14.23 -5.39
N ILE A 163 -4.07 -15.38 -6.07
CA ILE A 163 -4.54 -16.65 -5.51
C ILE A 163 -3.71 -17.07 -4.30
N LEU A 164 -2.38 -17.00 -4.37
CA LEU A 164 -1.52 -17.31 -3.22
C LEU A 164 -1.79 -16.38 -2.02
N ALA A 165 -2.07 -15.10 -2.28
CA ALA A 165 -2.48 -14.16 -1.24
C ALA A 165 -3.84 -14.52 -0.60
N LEU A 166 -4.80 -15.03 -1.38
CA LEU A 166 -6.08 -15.56 -0.87
C LEU A 166 -5.87 -16.79 0.01
N GLU A 167 -4.89 -17.63 -0.33
CA GLU A 167 -4.52 -18.83 0.43
C GLU A 167 -3.62 -18.54 1.64
N LYS A 168 -3.29 -17.27 1.89
CA LYS A 168 -2.35 -16.82 2.94
C LYS A 168 -0.94 -17.40 2.78
N LYS A 169 -0.55 -17.77 1.56
CA LYS A 169 0.81 -18.23 1.20
C LYS A 169 1.68 -17.05 0.79
N ILE A 170 1.90 -16.14 1.75
CA ILE A 170 2.53 -14.83 1.50
C ILE A 170 3.96 -14.99 0.99
N GLU A 171 4.75 -15.88 1.62
CA GLU A 171 6.14 -16.10 1.22
C GLU A 171 6.27 -16.71 -0.18
N GLU A 172 5.38 -17.65 -0.55
CA GLU A 172 5.36 -18.21 -1.90
C GLU A 172 5.02 -17.12 -2.93
N ALA A 173 4.03 -16.28 -2.65
CA ALA A 173 3.63 -15.18 -3.51
C ALA A 173 4.76 -14.13 -3.66
N LYS A 174 5.45 -13.82 -2.57
CA LYS A 174 6.57 -12.89 -2.54
C LYS A 174 7.76 -13.42 -3.33
N ASN A 175 8.11 -14.69 -3.17
CA ASN A 175 9.16 -15.35 -3.94
C ASN A 175 8.84 -15.33 -5.44
N LEU A 176 7.59 -15.60 -5.83
CA LEU A 176 7.16 -15.52 -7.22
C LEU A 176 7.37 -14.11 -7.79
N ALA A 177 6.95 -13.07 -7.06
CA ALA A 177 7.15 -11.68 -7.47
C ALA A 177 8.63 -11.28 -7.54
N GLN A 178 9.45 -11.71 -6.59
CA GLN A 178 10.88 -11.39 -6.54
C GLN A 178 11.72 -12.07 -7.63
N ASN A 179 11.28 -13.24 -8.11
CA ASN A 179 11.95 -13.98 -9.17
C ASN A 179 11.66 -13.46 -10.58
N LEU A 180 10.90 -12.36 -10.72
CA LEU A 180 10.66 -11.72 -12.00
C LEU A 180 11.92 -10.96 -12.46
N GLU A 181 12.37 -11.26 -13.68
CA GLU A 181 13.58 -10.67 -14.27
C GLU A 181 13.43 -9.17 -14.52
N ASN A 182 12.24 -8.72 -14.92
CA ASN A 182 11.96 -7.32 -15.20
C ASN A 182 11.61 -6.57 -13.89
N PRO A 183 12.35 -5.51 -13.52
CA PRO A 183 12.08 -4.75 -12.29
C PRO A 183 10.68 -4.12 -12.27
N ASP A 184 10.15 -3.68 -13.40
CA ASP A 184 8.81 -3.07 -13.46
C ASP A 184 7.73 -4.11 -13.19
N GLU A 185 7.88 -5.30 -13.75
CA GLU A 185 7.01 -6.45 -13.50
C GLU A 185 7.12 -6.91 -12.04
N LYS A 186 8.34 -6.94 -11.48
CA LYS A 186 8.58 -7.24 -10.06
C LYS A 186 7.80 -6.28 -9.16
N PHE A 187 7.93 -4.97 -9.35
CA PHE A 187 7.23 -4.00 -8.49
C PHE A 187 5.72 -4.02 -8.70
N GLN A 188 5.26 -4.25 -9.93
CA GLN A 188 3.84 -4.41 -10.22
C GLN A 188 3.27 -5.68 -9.56
N ALA A 189 4.02 -6.78 -9.56
CA ALA A 189 3.65 -8.02 -8.88
C ALA A 189 3.60 -7.86 -7.36
N LEU A 190 4.61 -7.21 -6.76
CA LEU A 190 4.61 -6.87 -5.34
C LEU A 190 3.43 -5.95 -4.96
N PHE A 191 3.10 -4.99 -5.82
CA PHE A 191 1.96 -4.11 -5.60
C PHE A 191 0.64 -4.88 -5.58
N GLU A 192 0.43 -5.79 -6.54
CA GLU A 192 -0.79 -6.61 -6.59
C GLU A 192 -0.86 -7.60 -5.42
N LEU A 193 0.27 -8.10 -4.92
CA LEU A 193 0.34 -8.90 -3.69
C LEU A 193 -0.11 -8.06 -2.49
N ALA A 194 0.50 -6.90 -2.28
CA ALA A 194 0.16 -6.00 -1.16
C ALA A 194 -1.32 -5.61 -1.18
N ARG A 195 -1.87 -5.31 -2.37
CA ARG A 195 -3.29 -4.99 -2.57
C ARG A 195 -4.21 -6.16 -2.27
N SER A 196 -3.82 -7.37 -2.65
CA SER A 196 -4.60 -8.58 -2.35
C SER A 196 -4.66 -8.84 -0.85
N LEU A 197 -3.54 -8.65 -0.16
CA LEU A 197 -3.47 -8.78 1.31
C LEU A 197 -4.29 -7.73 2.03
N ASP A 198 -4.26 -6.49 1.53
CA ASP A 198 -5.09 -5.40 2.04
C ASP A 198 -6.60 -5.73 1.96
N ASN A 199 -7.04 -6.33 0.85
CA ASN A 199 -8.45 -6.66 0.66
C ASN A 199 -8.92 -7.87 1.48
N ASN A 200 -8.03 -8.77 1.91
CA ASN A 200 -8.41 -10.10 2.37
C ASN A 200 -8.75 -10.23 3.87
N SER A 201 -8.24 -9.38 4.77
CA SER A 201 -8.65 -9.36 6.19
C SER A 201 -7.89 -8.32 7.02
N GLU A 202 -8.39 -8.07 8.24
CA GLU A 202 -7.71 -7.27 9.28
C GLU A 202 -6.32 -7.83 9.66
N THR A 203 -6.12 -9.16 9.58
CA THR A 203 -4.90 -9.86 10.01
C THR A 203 -3.76 -9.83 9.00
N SER A 204 -3.98 -9.36 7.78
CA SER A 204 -2.97 -9.29 6.71
C SER A 204 -2.48 -7.85 6.45
N LYS A 205 -2.79 -6.92 7.36
CA LYS A 205 -2.49 -5.50 7.22
C LYS A 205 -1.00 -5.22 7.39
N GLU A 206 -0.37 -5.81 8.39
CA GLU A 206 1.06 -5.66 8.69
C GLU A 206 1.91 -6.16 7.51
N ASP A 207 1.53 -7.31 6.94
CA ASP A 207 2.19 -7.87 5.76
C ASP A 207 2.03 -6.97 4.53
N SER A 208 0.83 -6.43 4.31
CA SER A 208 0.57 -5.47 3.24
C SER A 208 1.43 -4.20 3.38
N VAL A 209 1.52 -3.64 4.60
CA VAL A 209 2.38 -2.48 4.92
C VAL A 209 3.84 -2.80 4.60
N SER A 210 4.35 -3.96 5.03
CA SER A 210 5.73 -4.39 4.79
C SER A 210 6.07 -4.46 3.30
N ILE A 211 5.16 -4.99 2.48
CA ILE A 211 5.35 -5.10 1.04
C ILE A 211 5.28 -3.74 0.35
N TYR A 212 4.32 -2.88 0.71
CA TYR A 212 4.29 -1.51 0.18
C TYR A 212 5.56 -0.73 0.52
N MET A 213 6.07 -0.89 1.74
CA MET A 213 7.33 -0.27 2.15
C MET A 213 8.50 -0.74 1.30
N THR A 214 8.58 -2.05 1.02
CA THR A 214 9.60 -2.63 0.13
C THR A 214 9.58 -1.94 -1.23
N ILE A 215 8.39 -1.74 -1.82
CA ILE A 215 8.24 -1.03 -3.10
C ILE A 215 8.72 0.42 -2.98
N ILE A 216 8.30 1.14 -1.94
CA ILE A 216 8.65 2.56 -1.75
C ILE A 216 10.17 2.76 -1.59
N THR A 217 10.86 1.80 -0.95
CA THR A 217 12.30 1.86 -0.71
C THR A 217 13.15 1.39 -1.87
N GLU A 218 12.70 0.37 -2.61
CA GLU A 218 13.48 -0.25 -3.69
C GLU A 218 13.18 0.36 -5.07
N SER A 219 11.98 0.91 -5.28
CA SER A 219 11.61 1.48 -6.57
C SER A 219 12.21 2.87 -6.80
N PRO A 220 12.56 3.21 -8.06
CA PRO A 220 13.01 4.56 -8.41
C PRO A 220 11.97 5.62 -8.04
N LYS A 221 12.42 6.81 -7.64
CA LYS A 221 11.52 7.90 -7.25
C LYS A 221 10.56 8.33 -8.37
N THR A 222 10.99 8.25 -9.63
CA THR A 222 10.22 8.66 -10.80
C THR A 222 9.13 7.67 -11.19
N GLU A 223 9.11 6.48 -10.57
CA GLU A 223 8.26 5.40 -11.03
C GLU A 223 6.81 5.59 -10.59
N LYS A 224 5.87 5.37 -11.52
CA LYS A 224 4.43 5.51 -11.22
C LYS A 224 3.99 4.53 -10.13
N ILE A 225 4.63 3.35 -10.08
CA ILE A 225 4.34 2.34 -9.07
C ILE A 225 4.66 2.82 -7.65
N ARG A 226 5.66 3.70 -7.50
CA ARG A 226 6.03 4.28 -6.21
C ARG A 226 4.94 5.21 -5.72
N GLN A 227 4.47 6.11 -6.60
CA GLN A 227 3.40 7.05 -6.29
C GLN A 227 2.10 6.31 -5.93
N ARG A 228 1.78 5.26 -6.69
CA ARG A 228 0.63 4.40 -6.43
C ARG A 228 0.77 3.66 -5.09
N SER A 229 1.95 3.14 -4.78
CA SER A 229 2.24 2.48 -3.49
C SER A 229 2.12 3.44 -2.32
N LEU A 230 2.65 4.67 -2.42
CA LEU A 230 2.52 5.72 -1.41
C LEU A 230 1.05 6.05 -1.14
N TRP A 231 0.24 6.14 -2.19
CA TRP A 231 -1.19 6.38 -2.05
C TRP A 231 -1.89 5.21 -1.35
N SER A 232 -1.63 3.99 -1.80
CA SER A 232 -2.23 2.77 -1.23
C SER A 232 -1.88 2.57 0.24
N ILE A 233 -0.60 2.71 0.63
CA ILE A 233 -0.19 2.58 2.03
C ILE A 233 -0.82 3.67 2.90
N SER A 234 -0.91 4.91 2.41
CA SER A 234 -1.56 6.02 3.13
C SER A 234 -3.03 5.72 3.44
N HIS A 235 -3.75 5.16 2.46
CA HIS A 235 -5.13 4.74 2.61
C HIS A 235 -5.32 3.58 3.57
N LEU A 236 -4.40 2.61 3.54
CA LEU A 236 -4.39 1.50 4.48
C LEU A 236 -4.19 2.01 5.92
N LEU A 237 -3.20 2.87 6.15
CA LEU A 237 -2.91 3.46 7.46
C LEU A 237 -4.07 4.33 7.96
N TYR A 238 -4.71 5.10 7.06
CA TYR A 238 -5.90 5.86 7.39
C TYR A 238 -7.04 4.97 7.89
N ARG A 239 -7.29 3.80 7.26
CA ARG A 239 -8.30 2.84 7.73
C ARG A 239 -7.94 2.22 9.09
N VAL A 240 -6.66 2.06 9.38
CA VAL A 240 -6.15 1.56 10.68
C VAL A 240 -6.13 2.67 11.75
N SER A 241 -6.51 3.91 11.39
CA SER A 241 -6.44 5.08 12.27
C SER A 241 -5.01 5.45 12.70
N ASP A 242 -3.99 4.96 11.99
CA ASP A 242 -2.62 5.48 12.12
C ASP A 242 -2.47 6.74 11.27
N PHE A 243 -3.09 7.81 11.76
CA PHE A 243 -3.16 9.09 11.09
C PHE A 243 -1.80 9.76 10.94
N GLN A 244 -0.91 9.59 11.92
CA GLN A 244 0.41 10.21 11.91
C GLN A 244 1.28 9.64 10.78
N THR A 245 1.35 8.31 10.69
CA THR A 245 2.12 7.63 9.65
C THR A 245 1.48 7.82 8.27
N SER A 246 0.14 7.85 8.20
CA SER A 246 -0.57 8.18 6.96
C SER A 246 -0.19 9.57 6.42
N LEU A 247 -0.18 10.60 7.29
CA LEU A 247 0.25 11.96 6.91
C LEU A 247 1.70 12.01 6.43
N TYR A 248 2.59 11.22 7.01
CA TYR A 248 3.98 11.13 6.58
C TYR A 248 4.08 10.71 5.10
N PHE A 249 3.42 9.63 4.70
CA PHE A 249 3.43 9.17 3.30
C PHE A 249 2.70 10.11 2.36
N LEU A 250 1.58 10.70 2.77
CA LEU A 250 0.88 11.72 1.98
C LEU A 250 1.74 12.95 1.74
N SER A 251 2.56 13.33 2.72
CA SER A 251 3.49 14.45 2.57
C SER A 251 4.55 14.19 1.49
N ASP A 252 4.99 12.94 1.32
CA ASP A 252 5.92 12.56 0.24
C ASP A 252 5.28 12.79 -1.14
N ILE A 253 3.99 12.43 -1.29
CA ILE A 253 3.23 12.70 -2.52
C ILE A 253 3.13 14.20 -2.77
N ILE A 254 2.77 14.99 -1.76
CA ILE A 254 2.56 16.44 -1.89
C ILE A 254 3.87 17.18 -2.21
N LYS A 255 4.99 16.75 -1.62
CA LYS A 255 6.30 17.40 -1.83
C LYS A 255 6.94 16.99 -3.15
N ASN A 256 7.02 15.68 -3.38
CA ASN A 256 7.88 15.10 -4.42
C ASN A 256 7.13 14.70 -5.69
N HIS A 257 5.80 14.61 -5.65
CA HIS A 257 4.98 14.08 -6.74
C HIS A 257 3.79 15.00 -7.09
N LYS A 258 4.06 16.30 -7.28
CA LYS A 258 3.03 17.31 -7.59
C LYS A 258 2.28 17.06 -8.89
N ASP A 259 2.95 16.45 -9.87
CA ASP A 259 2.38 16.10 -11.17
C ASP A 259 1.63 14.76 -11.15
N SER A 260 1.62 14.06 -10.01
CA SER A 260 0.96 12.78 -9.88
C SER A 260 -0.56 12.92 -9.89
N GLU A 261 -1.23 11.90 -10.43
CA GLU A 261 -2.69 11.76 -10.32
C GLU A 261 -3.17 11.69 -8.86
N TYR A 262 -2.30 11.28 -7.93
CA TYR A 262 -2.61 11.17 -6.50
C TYR A 262 -2.45 12.50 -5.75
N TYR A 263 -1.83 13.53 -6.35
CA TYR A 263 -1.52 14.78 -5.65
C TYR A 263 -2.77 15.45 -5.07
N LYS A 264 -3.80 15.63 -5.92
CA LYS A 264 -5.05 16.28 -5.52
C LYS A 264 -5.76 15.45 -4.44
N ASN A 265 -5.85 14.13 -4.62
CA ASN A 265 -6.47 13.25 -3.63
C ASN A 265 -5.70 13.19 -2.30
N ALA A 266 -4.37 13.33 -2.33
CA ALA A 266 -3.55 13.42 -1.12
C ALA A 266 -3.84 14.67 -0.30
N LEU A 267 -4.03 15.83 -0.96
CA LEU A 267 -4.45 17.07 -0.28
C LEU A 267 -5.79 16.88 0.45
N TYR A 268 -6.78 16.29 -0.24
CA TYR A 268 -8.08 16.02 0.35
C TYR A 268 -7.97 15.07 1.55
N LEU A 269 -7.23 13.96 1.42
CA LEU A 269 -7.08 13.00 2.50
C LEU A 269 -6.35 13.59 3.72
N CYS A 270 -5.32 14.44 3.52
CA CYS A 270 -4.70 15.20 4.60
C CYS A 270 -5.74 16.06 5.34
N GLY A 271 -6.58 16.79 4.60
CA GLY A 271 -7.68 17.57 5.18
C GLY A 271 -8.57 16.72 6.07
N LYS A 272 -9.02 15.56 5.57
CA LYS A 272 -9.85 14.60 6.31
C LYS A 272 -9.17 14.05 7.56
N ILE A 273 -7.86 13.76 7.51
CA ILE A 273 -7.12 13.28 8.66
C ILE A 273 -7.08 14.33 9.78
N TYR A 274 -6.85 15.60 9.44
CA TYR A 274 -6.82 16.67 10.44
C TYR A 274 -8.20 16.98 11.06
N GLU A 275 -9.31 16.55 10.46
CA GLU A 275 -10.65 16.62 11.08
C GLU A 275 -10.88 15.53 12.13
N LYS A 276 -10.21 14.37 11.99
CA LYS A 276 -10.46 13.21 12.84
C LYS A 276 -10.05 13.48 14.29
N PRO A 277 -10.71 12.84 15.27
CA PRO A 277 -10.32 12.96 16.67
C PRO A 277 -9.06 12.13 16.94
N TRP A 278 -7.89 12.76 16.85
CA TRP A 278 -6.59 12.20 17.27
C TRP A 278 -5.70 13.31 17.82
N ASN A 279 -4.56 12.96 18.43
CA ASN A 279 -3.71 13.94 19.13
C ASN A 279 -3.19 15.09 18.25
N GLY A 280 -3.09 14.86 16.93
CA GLY A 280 -2.69 15.88 15.96
C GLY A 280 -3.85 16.57 15.24
N LYS A 281 -5.08 16.48 15.76
CA LYS A 281 -6.25 17.16 15.18
C LYS A 281 -6.02 18.67 15.13
N ASP A 282 -6.23 19.26 13.95
CA ASP A 282 -6.05 20.69 13.72
C ASP A 282 -7.02 21.15 12.62
N ILE A 283 -8.09 21.81 13.03
CA ILE A 283 -9.17 22.24 12.13
C ILE A 283 -8.66 23.31 11.15
N GLU A 284 -7.73 24.16 11.56
CA GLU A 284 -7.19 25.19 10.68
C GLU A 284 -6.32 24.58 9.59
N LYS A 285 -5.47 23.61 9.93
CA LYS A 285 -4.69 22.85 8.94
C LYS A 285 -5.61 22.10 7.98
N SER A 286 -6.66 21.48 8.51
CA SER A 286 -7.66 20.82 7.68
C SER A 286 -8.24 21.76 6.62
N LYS A 287 -8.65 22.98 7.01
CA LYS A 287 -9.16 24.01 6.09
C LYS A 287 -8.11 24.45 5.06
N ARG A 288 -6.85 24.59 5.46
CA ARG A 288 -5.75 24.91 4.52
C ARG A 288 -5.61 23.83 3.44
N PHE A 289 -5.67 22.55 3.82
CA PHE A 289 -5.61 21.43 2.87
C PHE A 289 -6.83 21.37 1.95
N PHE A 290 -8.04 21.56 2.46
CA PHE A 290 -9.24 21.62 1.61
C PHE A 290 -9.23 22.81 0.65
N SER A 291 -8.74 23.97 1.11
CA SER A 291 -8.57 25.14 0.24
C SER A 291 -7.54 24.86 -0.87
N ALA A 292 -6.42 24.22 -0.54
CA ALA A 292 -5.43 23.79 -1.52
C ALA A 292 -6.01 22.78 -2.53
N TYR A 293 -6.82 21.83 -2.07
CA TYR A 293 -7.53 20.87 -2.93
C TYR A 293 -8.43 21.57 -3.97
N ILE A 294 -9.26 22.52 -3.52
CA ILE A 294 -10.19 23.25 -4.41
C ILE A 294 -9.42 24.12 -5.42
N ASN A 295 -8.33 24.75 -4.98
CA ASN A 295 -7.51 25.62 -5.83
C ASN A 295 -6.65 24.85 -6.84
N THR A 296 -6.51 23.53 -6.67
CA THR A 296 -5.69 22.69 -7.55
C THR A 296 -6.44 22.38 -8.85
N LYS A 297 -5.94 22.89 -9.99
CA LYS A 297 -6.55 22.74 -11.33
C LYS A 297 -6.25 21.41 -12.04
N LEU A 298 -5.73 20.41 -11.33
CA LEU A 298 -5.45 19.10 -11.94
C LEU A 298 -6.77 18.42 -12.33
N LYS A 299 -6.79 17.80 -13.52
CA LYS A 299 -7.94 17.01 -13.98
C LYS A 299 -8.11 15.82 -13.05
N ASP A 300 -9.33 15.64 -12.55
CA ASP A 300 -9.74 14.46 -11.78
C ASP A 300 -9.72 13.25 -12.72
N ASN A 301 -8.58 12.55 -12.78
CA ASN A 301 -8.45 11.34 -13.57
C ASN A 301 -8.86 10.08 -12.79
N PHE A 302 -9.02 10.18 -11.46
CA PHE A 302 -9.20 9.02 -10.58
C PHE A 302 -10.43 9.14 -9.68
N LEU A 303 -11.38 8.23 -9.92
CA LEU A 303 -12.75 8.17 -9.37
C LEU A 303 -13.58 9.43 -9.61
N ASN A 304 -14.83 9.20 -9.98
CA ASN A 304 -15.87 10.21 -10.23
C ASN A 304 -16.34 10.88 -8.92
N SER A 305 -15.39 11.19 -8.04
CA SER A 305 -15.58 11.71 -6.71
C SER A 305 -15.03 13.13 -6.69
N ASP A 306 -15.79 14.02 -7.31
CA ASP A 306 -15.59 15.44 -7.11
C ASP A 306 -15.94 15.76 -5.64
N TYR A 307 -14.94 15.64 -4.76
CA TYR A 307 -15.08 15.97 -3.35
C TYR A 307 -15.10 17.48 -3.13
N SER A 308 -15.09 18.30 -4.18
CA SER A 308 -15.06 19.77 -4.06
C SER A 308 -16.27 20.30 -3.32
N LYS A 309 -17.45 19.67 -3.46
CA LYS A 309 -18.64 20.06 -2.70
C LYS A 309 -18.43 19.86 -1.20
N GLU A 310 -18.02 18.66 -0.79
CA GLU A 310 -17.76 18.36 0.62
C GLU A 310 -16.63 19.23 1.17
N ALA A 311 -15.54 19.40 0.43
CA ALA A 311 -14.42 20.25 0.84
C ALA A 311 -14.87 21.72 1.05
N ASN A 312 -15.75 22.25 0.18
CA ASN A 312 -16.32 23.59 0.34
C ASN A 312 -17.22 23.68 1.58
N GLU A 313 -18.08 22.69 1.82
CA GLU A 313 -18.92 22.64 3.02
C GLU A 313 -18.04 22.62 4.29
N LYS A 314 -16.95 21.84 4.32
CA LYS A 314 -16.02 21.79 5.46
C LYS A 314 -15.31 23.12 5.75
N ILE A 315 -15.08 23.94 4.72
CA ILE A 315 -14.53 25.28 4.91
C ILE A 315 -15.56 26.20 5.60
N GLN A 316 -16.85 26.01 5.31
CA GLN A 316 -17.94 26.88 5.75
C GLN A 316 -18.58 26.47 7.10
N ASP A 317 -18.76 25.18 7.38
CA ASP A 317 -19.58 24.59 8.46
C ASP A 317 -19.08 24.81 9.92
N THR A 318 -18.05 25.63 10.16
CA THR A 318 -17.49 25.83 11.52
C THR A 318 -17.75 27.20 12.14
N PHE A 319 -18.72 27.95 11.62
CA PHE A 319 -19.15 29.24 12.18
C PHE A 319 -20.48 29.13 12.92
#